data_AF-A0A7V8JJM0-F1
#
_entry.id   AF-A0A7V8JJM0-F1
#
_cell.length_a   1.000
_cell.length_b   1.000
_cell.length_c   1.000
_cell.angle_alpha   90.00
_cell.angle_beta   90.00
_cell.angle_gamma   90.00
#
_symmetry.space_group_name_H-M   'P 1'
#
loop_
_entity.id
_entity.type
_entity.pdbx_description
1 polymer ?
#
loop_
_entity_poly.entity_id
_entity_poly.type
_entity_poly.pdbx_seq_one_letter_code
_entity_poly.pdbx_strand_id
1 'polypeptide(L)'
;MSDGVYVSQGKNSALNISAATVLNGGNSPGLYSTGPKARIQRVIVLTAGTTAGGAYDSPTVAGSAAANQLAVIPNTVGSYLIDMPCFAGLTVIPGSGQVLAVSYD
;
A
#
# COMPACT_ATOMS: atom_id res chain seq x y z
N MET A 1 29.00 0.14 16.36
CA MET A 1 27.56 -0.08 16.59
C MET A 1 26.87 0.28 15.28
N SER A 2 26.27 -0.70 14.60
CA SER A 2 25.57 -0.42 13.33
C SER A 2 24.38 0.46 13.66
N ASP A 3 24.47 1.73 13.26
CA ASP A 3 23.40 2.69 13.41
C ASP A 3 22.11 2.07 12.88
N GLY A 4 21.13 1.98 13.78
CA GLY A 4 19.91 1.24 13.59
C GLY A 4 19.10 1.94 12.52
N VAL A 5 19.27 1.51 11.28
CA VAL A 5 18.25 1.68 10.25
C VAL A 5 17.09 0.77 10.65
N TYR A 6 16.37 1.17 11.70
CA TYR A 6 15.03 0.70 11.97
C TYR A 6 14.18 1.24 10.82
N VAL A 7 14.19 0.54 9.68
CA VAL A 7 13.06 0.59 8.75
C VAL A 7 11.89 0.17 9.62
N SER A 8 11.08 1.14 10.04
CA SER A 8 9.98 0.95 10.97
C SER A 8 8.92 0.14 10.27
N GLN A 9 9.13 -1.17 10.21
CA GLN A 9 8.25 -2.09 9.51
C GLN A 9 6.83 -1.93 10.07
N GLY A 10 5.97 -1.26 9.31
CA GLY A 10 4.55 -1.12 9.65
C GLY A 10 4.30 0.02 10.62
N LYS A 11 5.09 1.09 10.53
CA LYS A 11 4.92 2.32 11.33
C LYS A 11 3.49 2.83 11.29
N ASN A 12 2.86 2.74 10.12
CA ASN A 12 1.51 3.20 9.88
C ASN A 12 0.59 2.06 9.46
N SER A 13 -0.67 2.17 9.83
CA SER A 13 -1.73 1.27 9.38
C SER A 13 -2.97 2.04 9.00
N ALA A 14 -3.63 1.58 7.94
CA ALA A 14 -4.92 2.08 7.52
C ALA A 14 -5.92 0.92 7.54
N LEU A 15 -6.99 1.09 8.31
CA LEU A 15 -8.02 0.07 8.53
C LEU A 15 -9.29 0.47 7.77
N ASN A 16 -10.12 -0.51 7.43
CA ASN A 16 -11.45 -0.32 6.85
C ASN A 16 -11.45 0.50 5.54
N ILE A 17 -10.48 0.26 4.67
CA ILE A 17 -10.40 0.89 3.35
C ILE A 17 -11.44 0.21 2.45
N SER A 18 -12.53 0.93 2.15
CA SER A 18 -13.64 0.47 1.28
C SER A 18 -13.73 1.25 -0.04
N ALA A 19 -12.89 2.26 -0.22
CA ALA A 19 -12.79 3.07 -1.43
C ALA A 19 -11.32 3.36 -1.76
N ALA A 20 -11.07 3.81 -2.99
CA ALA A 20 -9.73 4.19 -3.42
C ALA A 20 -9.15 5.26 -2.48
N THR A 21 -8.01 4.94 -1.87
CA THR A 21 -7.41 5.77 -0.83
C THR A 21 -5.92 5.93 -1.08
N VAL A 22 -5.45 7.18 -1.01
CA VAL A 22 -4.02 7.47 -0.94
C VAL A 22 -3.58 7.26 0.50
N LEU A 23 -2.71 6.28 0.73
CA LEU A 23 -2.15 5.97 2.05
C LEU A 23 -0.90 6.81 2.34
N ASN A 24 -0.10 7.10 1.31
CA ASN A 24 1.03 8.00 1.40
C ASN A 24 1.13 8.82 0.11
N GLY A 25 1.05 10.14 0.23
CA GLY A 25 1.08 11.09 -0.90
C GLY A 25 2.47 11.33 -1.51
N GLY A 26 3.52 10.64 -1.03
CA GLY A 26 4.88 10.78 -1.57
C GLY A 26 5.69 11.94 -0.97
N ASN A 27 5.09 12.74 -0.10
CA ASN A 27 5.74 13.87 0.59
C ASN A 27 6.53 13.44 1.84
N SER A 28 6.42 12.19 2.29
CA SER A 28 7.22 11.72 3.42
C SER A 28 8.70 11.74 3.07
N PRO A 29 9.58 12.27 3.95
CA PRO A 29 11.01 12.11 3.77
C PRO A 29 11.34 10.61 3.85
N GLY A 30 11.53 9.99 2.69
CA GLY A 30 12.02 8.63 2.60
C GLY A 30 13.37 8.49 3.30
N LEU A 31 13.76 7.26 3.62
CA LEU A 31 15.03 6.93 4.29
C LEU A 31 16.27 7.53 3.60
N TYR A 32 16.14 7.83 2.31
CA TYR A 32 17.10 8.60 1.53
C TYR A 32 16.35 9.71 0.80
N SER A 33 16.97 10.88 0.64
CA SER A 33 16.40 12.03 -0.11
C SER A 33 15.88 11.62 -1.50
N THR A 34 16.56 10.65 -2.13
CA THR A 34 16.24 10.00 -3.41
C THR A 34 15.68 8.57 -3.28
N GLY A 35 15.42 8.09 -2.06
CA GLY A 35 14.95 6.72 -1.80
C GLY A 35 13.44 6.55 -1.89
N PRO A 36 12.96 5.30 -1.77
CA PRO A 36 11.53 5.00 -1.75
C PRO A 36 10.82 5.78 -0.64
N LYS A 37 9.65 6.31 -0.99
CA LYS A 37 8.85 7.23 -0.17
C LYS A 37 7.89 6.51 0.76
N ALA A 38 7.57 5.25 0.45
CA ALA A 38 6.89 4.34 1.35
C ALA A 38 7.22 2.87 1.02
N ARG A 39 6.80 1.95 1.88
CA ARG A 39 6.83 0.52 1.64
C ARG A 39 5.51 -0.09 2.07
N ILE A 40 4.84 -0.79 1.14
CA ILE A 40 3.73 -1.67 1.52
C ILE A 40 4.32 -2.95 2.11
N GLN A 41 3.66 -3.50 3.13
CA GLN A 41 4.14 -4.71 3.79
C GLN A 41 3.11 -5.83 3.83
N ARG A 42 1.90 -5.48 4.25
CA ARG A 42 0.82 -6.45 4.39
C ARG A 42 -0.50 -5.79 4.04
N VAL A 43 -1.28 -6.54 3.28
CA VAL A 43 -2.67 -6.23 2.99
C VAL A 43 -3.51 -7.36 3.56
N ILE A 44 -4.49 -7.01 4.38
CA ILE A 44 -5.48 -7.93 4.91
C ILE A 44 -6.80 -7.59 4.24
N VAL A 45 -7.39 -8.58 3.58
CA VAL A 45 -8.74 -8.50 3.06
C VAL A 45 -9.69 -8.89 4.18
N LEU A 46 -10.37 -7.91 4.76
CA LEU A 46 -11.35 -8.09 5.84
C LEU A 46 -12.67 -8.65 5.29
N THR A 47 -13.12 -8.10 4.17
CA THR A 47 -14.35 -8.50 3.48
C THR A 47 -14.02 -8.78 2.02
N ALA A 48 -14.36 -9.98 1.55
CA ALA A 48 -14.24 -10.33 0.13
C ALA A 48 -15.18 -9.48 -0.72
N GLY A 49 -14.64 -8.93 -1.81
CA GLY A 49 -15.41 -8.23 -2.83
C GLY A 49 -15.79 -9.12 -4.00
N THR A 50 -16.46 -8.54 -5.00
CA THR A 50 -16.79 -9.22 -6.26
C THR A 50 -15.69 -9.06 -7.31
N THR A 51 -14.78 -8.11 -7.13
CA THR A 51 -13.60 -7.90 -8.00
C THR A 51 -12.31 -7.88 -7.18
N ALA A 52 -11.18 -8.15 -7.83
CA ALA A 52 -9.87 -7.94 -7.23
C ALA A 52 -9.58 -6.44 -7.04
N GLY A 53 -8.78 -6.12 -6.02
CA GLY A 53 -8.23 -4.78 -5.78
C GLY A 53 -6.79 -4.66 -6.29
N GLY A 54 -6.18 -3.52 -6.05
CA GLY A 54 -4.77 -3.28 -6.39
C GLY A 54 -4.09 -2.28 -5.46
N ALA A 55 -2.78 -2.47 -5.30
CA ALA A 55 -1.88 -1.48 -4.70
C ALA A 55 -1.01 -0.88 -5.80
N TYR A 56 -0.86 0.43 -5.81
CA TYR A 56 -0.20 1.20 -6.87
C TYR A 56 0.85 2.14 -6.30
N ASP A 57 1.96 2.29 -7.03
CA ASP A 57 2.96 3.32 -6.80
C ASP A 57 2.49 4.64 -7.45
N SER A 58 1.65 5.36 -6.71
CA SER A 58 1.07 6.62 -7.16
C SER A 58 0.76 7.52 -5.97
N PRO A 59 1.02 8.83 -6.06
CA PRO A 59 0.61 9.81 -5.05
C PRO A 59 -0.88 10.16 -5.16
N THR A 60 -1.58 9.70 -6.20
CA THR A 60 -3.00 10.02 -6.44
C THR A 60 -3.79 8.82 -6.96
N VAL A 61 -5.10 8.83 -6.71
CA VAL A 61 -6.03 7.83 -7.25
C VAL A 61 -6.07 7.86 -8.77
N ALA A 62 -6.16 9.06 -9.37
CA ALA A 62 -6.24 9.22 -10.82
C ALA A 62 -4.97 8.76 -11.57
N GLY A 63 -3.81 8.78 -10.91
CA GLY A 63 -2.55 8.28 -11.45
C GLY A 63 -2.35 6.76 -11.33
N SER A 64 -3.30 6.03 -10.75
CA SER A 64 -3.22 4.58 -10.60
C SER A 64 -3.54 3.88 -11.92
N ALA A 65 -2.57 3.14 -12.47
CA ALA A 65 -2.65 2.45 -13.75
C ALA A 65 -1.99 1.07 -13.68
N ALA A 66 -2.24 0.21 -14.67
CA ALA A 66 -1.61 -1.12 -14.71
C ALA A 66 -0.07 -1.05 -14.75
N ALA A 67 0.50 0.04 -15.29
CA ALA A 67 1.94 0.23 -15.40
C ALA A 67 2.66 0.52 -14.06
N ASN A 68 1.95 1.07 -13.06
CA ASN A 68 2.49 1.33 -11.72
C ASN A 68 1.82 0.46 -10.65
N GLN A 69 1.22 -0.66 -11.05
CA GLN A 69 0.64 -1.62 -10.12
C GLN A 69 1.76 -2.42 -9.43
N LEU A 70 1.82 -2.32 -8.11
CA LEU A 70 2.75 -3.09 -7.28
C LEU A 70 2.25 -4.51 -7.05
N ALA A 71 0.95 -4.65 -6.83
CA ALA A 71 0.33 -5.94 -6.58
C ALA A 71 -1.17 -5.93 -6.92
N VAL A 72 -1.65 -7.11 -7.29
CA VAL A 72 -3.08 -7.43 -7.36
C VAL A 72 -3.49 -7.97 -5.98
N ILE A 73 -4.56 -7.42 -5.41
CA ILE A 73 -5.10 -7.86 -4.12
C ILE A 73 -6.26 -8.83 -4.43
N PRO A 74 -6.15 -10.12 -4.07
CA PRO A 74 -7.19 -11.11 -4.35
C PRO A 74 -8.52 -10.71 -3.71
N ASN A 75 -9.63 -11.17 -4.30
CA ASN A 75 -10.98 -10.97 -3.76
C ASN A 75 -11.36 -12.02 -2.70
N THR A 76 -10.38 -12.65 -2.07
CA THR A 76 -10.58 -13.65 -1.02
C THR A 76 -10.16 -13.09 0.33
N VAL A 77 -10.90 -13.43 1.38
CA VAL A 77 -10.57 -13.02 2.76
C VAL A 77 -9.26 -13.68 3.16
N GLY A 78 -8.33 -12.90 3.68
CA GLY A 78 -7.00 -13.40 4.04
C GLY A 78 -5.97 -12.31 4.21
N SER A 79 -4.80 -12.71 4.71
CA SER A 79 -3.63 -11.83 4.84
C SER A 79 -2.62 -12.12 3.74
N TYR A 80 -2.24 -11.09 3.01
CA TYR A 80 -1.29 -11.15 1.90
C TYR A 80 -0.08 -10.29 2.24
N LEU A 81 1.09 -10.91 2.28
CA LEU A 81 2.34 -10.21 2.44
C LEU A 81 2.76 -9.67 1.07
N ILE A 82 2.82 -8.35 0.94
CA ILE A 82 3.24 -7.63 -0.25
C ILE A 82 4.31 -6.69 0.24
N ASP A 83 5.58 -7.06 0.07
CA ASP A 83 6.71 -6.39 0.69
C ASP A 83 7.52 -5.58 -0.34
N MET A 84 6.88 -4.59 -0.95
CA MET A 84 7.42 -3.80 -2.06
C MET A 84 7.61 -2.33 -1.70
N PRO A 85 8.77 -1.71 -2.07
CA PRO A 85 8.96 -0.27 -1.95
C PRO A 85 8.14 0.48 -3.02
N CYS A 86 7.72 1.71 -2.70
CA CYS A 86 7.08 2.64 -3.63
C CYS A 86 7.83 3.98 -3.64
N PHE A 87 7.94 4.60 -4.82
CA PHE A 87 8.79 5.75 -5.09
C PHE A 87 8.02 7.05 -5.25
N ALA A 88 6.82 7.00 -5.81
CA ALA A 88 5.98 8.17 -6.05
C ALA A 88 4.94 8.36 -4.94
N GLY A 89 4.46 7.27 -4.34
CA GLY A 89 3.48 7.28 -3.25
C GLY A 89 2.75 5.93 -3.17
N LEU A 90 1.92 5.75 -2.14
CA LEU A 90 1.15 4.52 -1.97
C LEU A 90 -0.34 4.83 -2.11
N THR A 91 -0.97 4.27 -3.15
CA THR A 91 -2.42 4.30 -3.33
C THR A 91 -2.95 2.88 -3.35
N VAL A 92 -4.03 2.63 -2.61
CA VAL A 92 -4.71 1.33 -2.56
C VAL A 92 -6.14 1.49 -3.04
N ILE A 93 -6.53 0.63 -3.98
CA ILE A 93 -7.87 0.60 -4.57
C ILE A 93 -8.47 -0.77 -4.24
N PRO A 94 -9.40 -0.85 -3.28
CA PRO A 94 -10.17 -2.07 -3.05
C PRO A 94 -11.00 -2.45 -4.27
N GLY A 95 -11.23 -3.75 -4.45
CA GLY A 95 -12.26 -4.23 -5.37
C GLY A 95 -13.67 -3.86 -4.92
N SER A 96 -14.66 -4.04 -5.80
CA SER A 96 -16.06 -3.73 -5.48
C SER A 96 -16.55 -4.57 -4.31
N GLY A 97 -17.05 -3.92 -3.25
CA GLY A 97 -17.49 -4.58 -2.02
C GLY A 97 -16.37 -5.13 -1.14
N GLN A 98 -15.10 -4.88 -1.50
CA GLN A 98 -13.95 -5.31 -0.71
C GLN A 98 -13.64 -4.31 0.40
N VAL A 99 -13.25 -4.81 1.57
CA VAL A 99 -12.71 -3.99 2.66
C VAL A 99 -11.29 -4.45 2.98
N LEU A 100 -10.35 -3.52 3.02
CA LEU A 100 -8.94 -3.78 3.24
C LEU A 100 -8.42 -3.14 4.52
N ALA A 101 -7.43 -3.79 5.14
CA ALA A 101 -6.53 -3.19 6.10
C ALA A 101 -5.10 -3.32 5.60
N VAL A 102 -4.33 -2.25 5.65
CA VAL A 102 -2.98 -2.19 5.07
C VAL A 102 -1.99 -1.66 6.10
N SER A 103 -0.87 -2.35 6.26
CA SER A 103 0.29 -1.85 7.00
C SER A 103 1.38 -1.37 6.04
N TYR A 104 1.91 -0.19 6.33
CA TYR A 104 2.91 0.49 5.51
C TYR A 104 3.88 1.31 6.37
N ASP A 105 5.03 1.64 5.80
CA ASP A 105 6.02 2.57 6.33
C ASP A 105 6.19 3.73 5.34
#